data_AF-A0A434LXJ2-F1
#
_entry.id   AF-A0A434LXJ2-F1
#
_cell.length_a   1.000
_cell.length_b   1.000
_cell.length_c   1.000
_cell.angle_alpha   90.00
_cell.angle_beta   90.00
_cell.angle_gamma   90.00
#
_symmetry.space_group_name_H-M   'P 1'
#
loop_
_entity.id
_entity.type
_entity.pdbx_description
1 polymer ?
#
loop_
_entity_poly.entity_id
_entity_poly.type
_entity_poly.pdbx_seq_one_letter_code
_entity_poly.pdbx_strand_id
1 'polypeptide(L)'
;AILAQGVKPENLYAVEYSPDFVRHLRQLYPGVNVIEGDAFNLDATLGDKSGLTFDSVVSGVPLLNFPVAQRIAYVESLLDRIPTGRPIVQLTYGPLSPIPPGRGDYTVEHFHFVIRNIPPTQLWIYRRAAH
;
A
#
# COMPACT_ATOMS: atom_id res chain seq x y z
N ALA A 1 7.08 -0.30 14.20
CA ALA A 1 5.65 0.05 14.28
C ALA A 1 4.77 -1.17 14.01
N ILE A 2 4.69 -1.72 12.79
CA ILE A 2 3.79 -2.87 12.50
C ILE A 2 4.23 -4.20 13.14
N LEU A 3 5.53 -4.51 13.14
CA LEU A 3 6.07 -5.71 13.79
C LEU A 3 5.84 -5.68 15.32
N ALA A 4 5.94 -4.48 15.92
CA ALA A 4 5.66 -4.27 17.34
C ALA A 4 4.17 -4.38 17.69
N GLN A 5 3.28 -4.40 16.69
CA GLN A 5 1.84 -4.67 16.87
C GLN A 5 1.49 -6.15 16.69
N GLY A 6 2.49 -7.05 16.60
CA GLY A 6 2.28 -8.50 16.59
C GLY A 6 2.29 -9.15 15.20
N VAL A 7 2.50 -8.40 14.12
CA VAL A 7 2.74 -8.99 12.79
C VAL A 7 4.09 -9.69 12.79
N LYS A 8 4.09 -11.00 12.51
CA LYS A 8 5.32 -11.77 12.38
C LYS A 8 6.12 -11.30 11.15
N PRO A 9 7.46 -11.17 11.22
CA PRO A 9 8.27 -10.74 10.09
C PRO A 9 8.01 -11.51 8.81
N GLU A 10 7.87 -12.84 8.89
CA GLU A 10 7.64 -13.72 7.75
C GLU A 10 6.28 -13.51 7.06
N ASN A 11 5.33 -12.86 7.74
CA ASN A 11 4.02 -12.48 7.21
C ASN A 11 4.01 -11.05 6.64
N LEU A 12 5.12 -10.31 6.75
CA LEU A 12 5.25 -8.97 6.21
C LEU A 12 5.98 -9.00 4.86
N TYR A 13 5.34 -8.42 3.85
CA TYR A 13 5.90 -8.24 2.52
C TYR A 13 6.04 -6.75 2.24
N ALA A 14 7.25 -6.34 1.88
CA ALA A 14 7.58 -4.95 1.57
C ALA A 14 8.10 -4.88 0.13
N VAL A 15 7.38 -4.17 -0.74
CA VAL A 15 7.82 -3.86 -2.10
C VAL A 15 8.50 -2.50 -2.09
N GLU A 16 9.72 -2.42 -2.60
CA GLU A 16 10.49 -1.19 -2.70
C GLU A 16 11.22 -1.13 -4.04
N TYR A 17 11.24 0.05 -4.66
CA TYR A 17 11.86 0.25 -5.98
C TYR A 17 13.35 0.53 -5.88
N SER A 18 13.81 1.25 -4.84
CA SER A 18 15.22 1.64 -4.70
C SER A 18 16.09 0.45 -4.25
N PRO A 19 17.09 0.00 -5.03
CA PRO A 19 17.95 -1.11 -4.65
C PRO A 19 18.74 -0.83 -3.38
N ASP A 20 19.16 0.42 -3.19
CA ASP A 20 19.91 0.85 -2.00
C ASP A 20 19.05 0.73 -0.74
N PHE A 21 17.79 1.15 -0.84
CA PHE A 21 16.88 1.06 0.29
C PHE A 21 16.45 -0.39 0.56
N VAL A 22 16.25 -1.20 -0.48
CA VAL A 22 16.04 -2.65 -0.33
C VAL A 22 17.16 -3.31 0.46
N ARG A 23 18.43 -3.02 0.13
CA ARG A 23 19.57 -3.58 0.88
C ARG A 23 19.53 -3.17 2.35
N HIS A 24 19.20 -1.92 2.62
CA HIS A 24 19.07 -1.42 3.98
C HIS A 24 17.92 -2.10 4.75
N LEU A 25 16.74 -2.24 4.14
CA LEU A 25 15.58 -2.91 4.75
C LEU A 25 15.86 -4.38 5.07
N ARG A 26 16.54 -5.10 4.18
CA ARG A 26 16.94 -6.50 4.41
C ARG A 26 17.90 -6.66 5.59
N GLN A 27 18.76 -5.67 5.83
CA GLN A 27 19.67 -5.65 6.98
C GLN A 27 18.96 -5.31 8.29
N LEU A 28 18.08 -4.31 8.26
CA LEU A 28 17.38 -3.84 9.47
C LEU A 28 16.28 -4.79 9.95
N TYR A 29 15.62 -5.49 9.03
CA TYR A 29 14.46 -6.32 9.32
C TYR A 29 14.66 -7.75 8.81
N PRO A 30 15.59 -8.51 9.40
CA PRO A 30 15.76 -9.91 9.05
C PRO A 30 14.45 -10.67 9.28
N GLY A 31 14.04 -11.47 8.29
CA GLY A 31 12.78 -12.23 8.29
C GLY A 31 11.62 -11.55 7.56
N VAL A 32 11.70 -10.25 7.26
CA VAL A 32 10.72 -9.58 6.39
C VAL A 32 10.98 -9.93 4.93
N ASN A 33 9.92 -10.18 4.17
CA ASN A 33 9.99 -10.43 2.73
C ASN A 33 10.15 -9.10 1.99
N VAL A 34 11.39 -8.62 1.85
CA VAL A 34 11.70 -7.39 1.10
C VAL A 34 11.95 -7.73 -0.37
N ILE A 35 11.06 -7.22 -1.23
CA ILE A 35 11.04 -7.45 -2.68
C ILE A 35 11.42 -6.15 -3.38
N GLU A 36 12.43 -6.22 -4.25
CA GLU A 36 12.81 -5.11 -5.12
C GLU A 36 11.93 -5.11 -6.37
N GLY A 37 11.20 -4.04 -6.63
CA GLY A 37 10.40 -3.94 -7.85
C GLY A 37 9.39 -2.80 -7.88
N ASP A 38 8.56 -2.81 -8.92
CA ASP A 38 7.55 -1.79 -9.19
C ASP A 38 6.20 -2.16 -8.54
N ALA A 39 5.74 -1.31 -7.63
CA ALA A 39 4.44 -1.46 -6.99
C ALA A 39 3.25 -1.24 -7.95
N PHE A 40 3.47 -0.64 -9.14
CA PHE A 40 2.45 -0.53 -10.19
C PHE A 40 2.34 -1.79 -11.06
N ASN A 41 3.27 -2.74 -10.92
CA ASN A 41 3.24 -4.02 -11.63
C ASN A 41 3.52 -5.18 -10.66
N LEU A 42 2.57 -5.43 -9.75
CA LEU A 42 2.74 -6.42 -8.70
C LEU A 42 2.80 -7.86 -9.19
N ASP A 43 2.20 -8.18 -10.35
CA ASP A 43 2.32 -9.52 -10.92
C ASP A 43 3.78 -9.85 -11.27
N ALA A 44 4.45 -8.92 -11.96
CA ALA A 44 5.86 -9.07 -12.27
C ALA A 44 6.74 -8.98 -11.00
N THR A 45 6.46 -8.01 -10.12
CA THR A 45 7.27 -7.75 -8.93
C THR A 45 7.21 -8.90 -7.92
N LEU A 46 6.05 -9.53 -7.73
CA LEU A 46 5.90 -10.66 -6.82
C LEU A 46 6.38 -11.98 -7.45
N GLY A 47 6.41 -12.10 -8.79
CA GLY A 47 6.87 -13.28 -9.50
C GLY A 47 6.09 -14.53 -9.09
N ASP A 48 6.79 -15.55 -8.59
CA ASP A 48 6.19 -16.80 -8.08
C ASP A 48 5.21 -16.57 -6.91
N LYS A 49 5.24 -15.37 -6.30
CA LYS A 49 4.35 -14.95 -5.21
C LYS A 49 3.15 -14.12 -5.69
N SER A 50 2.95 -13.98 -7.00
CA SER A 50 1.84 -13.23 -7.60
C SER A 50 0.46 -13.75 -7.18
N GLY A 51 0.34 -15.03 -6.80
CA GLY A 51 -0.89 -15.60 -6.25
C GLY A 51 -1.14 -15.34 -4.76
N LEU A 52 -0.22 -14.68 -4.06
CA LEU A 52 -0.41 -14.37 -2.63
C LEU A 52 -1.50 -13.32 -2.43
N THR A 53 -2.30 -13.54 -1.39
CA THR A 53 -3.26 -12.57 -0.87
C THR A 53 -2.82 -12.09 0.52
N PHE A 54 -3.27 -10.90 0.89
CA PHE A 54 -2.89 -10.23 2.13
C PHE A 54 -4.11 -9.79 2.93
N ASP A 55 -3.96 -9.70 4.25
CA ASP A 55 -5.03 -9.24 5.15
C ASP A 55 -5.33 -7.74 5.04
N SER A 56 -4.35 -6.95 4.62
CA SER A 56 -4.41 -5.49 4.44
C SER A 56 -3.15 -5.00 3.72
N VAL A 57 -3.22 -3.81 3.11
CA VAL A 57 -2.06 -3.15 2.50
C VAL A 57 -1.84 -1.78 3.14
N VAL A 58 -0.58 -1.41 3.36
CA VAL A 58 -0.18 -0.04 3.71
C VAL A 58 0.68 0.51 2.58
N SER A 59 0.26 1.61 1.95
CA SER A 59 0.98 2.24 0.85
C SER A 59 1.40 3.66 1.16
N GLY A 60 2.66 3.96 0.86
CA GLY A 60 3.25 5.31 0.92
C GLY A 60 3.66 5.85 -0.45
N VAL A 61 3.20 5.24 -1.56
CA VAL A 61 3.57 5.67 -2.92
C VAL A 61 3.10 7.12 -3.15
N PRO A 62 3.92 8.01 -3.75
CA PRO A 62 3.54 9.40 -4.01
C PRO A 62 2.58 9.51 -5.20
N LEU A 63 1.34 9.04 -5.02
CA LEU A 63 0.35 8.86 -6.08
C LEU A 63 -0.01 10.16 -6.82
N LEU A 64 0.13 11.32 -6.18
CA LEU A 64 -0.15 12.62 -6.81
C LEU A 64 0.73 12.94 -8.02
N ASN A 65 1.87 12.24 -8.17
CA ASN A 65 2.77 12.38 -9.32
C ASN A 65 2.28 11.65 -10.58
N PHE A 66 1.24 10.82 -10.48
CA PHE A 66 0.76 9.97 -11.57
C PHE A 66 -0.60 10.44 -12.11
N PRO A 67 -0.98 10.13 -13.35
CA PRO A 67 -2.33 10.38 -13.86
C PRO A 67 -3.40 9.62 -13.07
N VAL A 68 -4.60 10.19 -12.96
CA VAL A 68 -5.71 9.60 -12.17
C VAL A 68 -6.00 8.14 -12.55
N ALA A 69 -6.00 7.81 -13.84
CA ALA A 69 -6.24 6.44 -14.30
C ALA A 69 -5.21 5.44 -13.75
N GLN A 70 -3.94 5.83 -13.67
CA GLN A 70 -2.88 5.00 -13.13
C GLN A 70 -3.01 4.82 -11.61
N ARG A 71 -3.48 5.84 -10.89
CA ARG A 71 -3.75 5.74 -9.44
C ARG A 71 -4.91 4.80 -9.14
N ILE A 72 -5.96 4.84 -9.98
CA ILE A 72 -7.11 3.94 -9.88
C ILE A 72 -6.65 2.51 -10.13
N ALA A 73 -5.95 2.25 -11.23
CA ALA A 73 -5.42 0.92 -11.56
C ALA A 73 -4.51 0.37 -10.46
N TYR A 74 -3.68 1.23 -9.85
CA TYR A 74 -2.86 0.86 -8.71
C TYR A 74 -3.69 0.39 -7.51
N VAL A 75 -4.69 1.16 -7.08
CA VAL A 75 -5.55 0.78 -5.94
C VAL A 75 -6.35 -0.48 -6.24
N GLU A 76 -6.91 -0.61 -7.44
CA GLU A 76 -7.62 -1.83 -7.86
C GLU A 76 -6.71 -3.05 -7.83
N SER A 77 -5.48 -2.95 -8.34
CA SER A 77 -4.49 -4.04 -8.30
C SER A 77 -4.11 -4.46 -6.87
N LEU A 78 -4.10 -3.52 -5.93
CA LEU A 78 -3.93 -3.83 -4.51
C LEU A 78 -5.18 -4.50 -3.92
N LEU A 79 -6.38 -4.03 -4.28
CA LEU A 79 -7.65 -4.58 -3.82
C LEU A 79 -7.87 -6.02 -4.30
N ASP A 80 -7.41 -6.36 -5.50
CA ASP A 80 -7.46 -7.71 -6.05
C ASP A 80 -6.65 -8.73 -5.23
N ARG A 81 -5.75 -8.24 -4.38
CA ARG A 81 -4.87 -9.07 -3.54
C ARG A 81 -5.29 -9.11 -2.08
N ILE A 82 -6.43 -8.53 -1.72
CA ILE A 82 -6.96 -8.59 -0.36
C ILE A 82 -8.41 -9.09 -0.37
N PRO A 83 -8.85 -9.82 0.66
CA PRO A 83 -10.26 -10.22 0.74
C PRO A 83 -11.18 -9.00 0.76
N THR A 84 -12.37 -9.14 0.16
CA THR A 84 -13.41 -8.09 0.17
C THR A 84 -13.66 -7.56 1.59
N GLY A 85 -13.83 -6.23 1.71
CA GLY A 85 -13.98 -5.55 2.99
C GLY A 85 -12.68 -5.26 3.75
N ARG A 86 -11.55 -5.85 3.35
CA ARG A 86 -10.24 -5.53 3.96
C ARG A 86 -9.68 -4.19 3.43
N PRO A 87 -8.93 -3.44 4.26
CA PRO A 87 -8.49 -2.10 3.90
C PRO A 87 -7.14 -2.07 3.17
N ILE A 88 -7.03 -1.12 2.27
CA ILE A 88 -5.78 -0.46 1.92
C ILE A 88 -5.70 0.84 2.73
N VAL A 89 -4.62 1.05 3.45
CA VAL A 89 -4.30 2.32 4.11
C VAL A 89 -3.28 3.07 3.25
N GLN A 90 -3.70 4.18 2.66
CA GLN A 90 -2.84 5.04 1.84
C GLN A 90 -2.41 6.26 2.63
N LEU A 91 -1.09 6.47 2.69
CA LEU A 91 -0.49 7.70 3.18
C LEU A 91 -0.40 8.71 2.03
N THR A 92 -0.83 9.95 2.28
CA THR A 92 -0.67 11.05 1.34
C THR A 92 -0.30 12.35 2.05
N TYR A 93 0.43 13.22 1.38
CA TYR A 93 0.78 14.55 1.86
C TYR A 93 -0.11 15.66 1.27
N GLY A 94 -1.08 15.29 0.42
CA GLY A 94 -2.08 16.22 -0.09
C GLY A 94 -3.32 16.33 0.81
N PRO A 95 -4.06 17.46 0.77
CA PRO A 95 -5.24 17.68 1.62
C PRO A 95 -6.45 16.81 1.22
N LEU A 96 -6.46 16.28 0.00
CA LEU A 96 -7.55 15.50 -0.58
C LEU A 96 -7.11 14.06 -0.85
N SER A 97 -8.09 13.17 -1.03
CA SER A 97 -7.86 11.79 -1.43
C SER A 97 -7.04 11.75 -2.73
N PRO A 98 -5.91 11.03 -2.78
CA PRO A 98 -5.09 10.93 -3.99
C PRO A 98 -5.80 10.18 -5.12
N ILE A 99 -6.75 9.30 -4.76
CA ILE A 99 -7.64 8.59 -5.67
C ILE A 99 -9.07 9.13 -5.53
N PRO A 100 -9.72 9.57 -6.62
CA PRO A 100 -11.08 10.08 -6.55
C PRO A 100 -12.11 8.98 -6.22
N PRO A 101 -13.15 9.26 -5.41
CA PRO A 101 -14.24 8.32 -5.16
C PRO A 101 -15.10 8.10 -6.40
N GLY A 102 -15.79 6.95 -6.46
CA GLY A 102 -16.78 6.63 -7.51
C GLY A 102 -16.20 6.41 -8.90
N ARG A 103 -14.89 6.15 -9.02
CA ARG A 103 -14.21 5.90 -10.30
C ARG A 103 -13.67 4.48 -10.46
N GLY A 104 -13.88 3.64 -9.46
CA GLY A 104 -13.56 2.22 -9.46
C GLY A 104 -14.48 1.50 -8.47
N ASP A 105 -14.26 0.21 -8.30
CA ASP A 105 -15.00 -0.65 -7.39
C ASP A 105 -14.39 -0.59 -5.98
N TYR A 106 -14.39 0.61 -5.42
CA TYR A 106 -13.94 0.87 -4.06
C TYR A 106 -14.69 2.03 -3.40
N THR A 107 -14.79 1.94 -2.08
CA THR A 107 -15.19 3.06 -1.23
C THR A 107 -13.95 3.85 -0.79
N VAL A 108 -14.14 5.12 -0.46
CA VAL A 108 -13.07 6.02 0.02
C VAL A 108 -13.50 6.59 1.36
N GLU A 109 -12.68 6.39 2.39
CA GLU A 109 -12.89 6.90 3.74
C GLU A 109 -11.67 7.71 4.17
N HIS A 110 -11.90 8.91 4.71
CA HIS A 110 -10.84 9.65 5.39
C HIS A 110 -10.68 9.07 6.80
N PHE A 111 -9.51 8.52 7.11
CA PHE A 111 -9.31 7.76 8.34
C PHE A 111 -8.75 8.61 9.48
N HIS A 112 -7.62 9.28 9.25
CA HIS A 112 -6.96 10.02 10.32
C HIS A 112 -5.96 11.05 9.79
N PHE A 113 -5.70 12.06 10.60
CA PHE A 113 -4.66 13.07 10.36
C PHE A 113 -3.51 12.87 11.34
N VAL A 114 -2.30 12.58 10.84
CA VAL A 114 -1.12 12.40 11.68
C VAL A 114 -0.36 13.71 11.80
N ILE A 115 -0.60 14.45 12.90
CA ILE A 115 0.01 15.77 13.18
C ILE A 115 1.51 15.67 13.50
N ARG A 116 2.00 14.50 13.92
CA ARG A 116 3.40 14.31 14.38
C ARG A 116 4.46 14.39 13.27
N ASN A 117 4.06 14.68 12.03
CA ASN A 117 4.94 14.91 10.90
C ASN A 117 4.61 16.31 10.32
N ILE A 118 5.60 17.16 10.04
CA ILE A 118 5.40 18.39 9.23
C ILE A 118 5.94 18.09 7.82
N PRO A 119 5.15 18.19 6.74
CA PRO A 119 3.72 18.48 6.68
C PRO A 119 2.87 17.26 7.12
N PRO A 120 1.66 17.49 7.64
CA PRO A 120 0.88 16.45 8.28
C PRO A 120 0.35 15.45 7.26
N THR A 121 0.59 14.16 7.55
CA THR A 121 0.22 13.06 6.68
C THR A 121 -1.27 12.75 6.83
N GLN A 122 -1.99 12.73 5.73
CA GLN A 122 -3.38 12.27 5.66
C GLN A 122 -3.40 10.76 5.42
N LEU A 123 -4.24 10.06 6.15
CA LEU A 123 -4.51 8.63 5.96
C LEU A 123 -5.87 8.45 5.31
N TRP A 124 -5.88 7.76 4.18
CA TRP A 124 -7.09 7.38 3.44
C TRP A 124 -7.25 5.88 3.44
N ILE A 125 -8.48 5.39 3.56
CA ILE A 125 -8.79 3.98 3.43
C ILE A 125 -9.57 3.72 2.16
N TYR A 126 -9.16 2.69 1.43
CA TYR A 126 -9.87 2.13 0.29
C TYR A 126 -10.28 0.68 0.60
N ARG A 127 -11.51 0.30 0.23
CA ARG A 127 -12.06 -1.06 0.41
C ARG A 127 -12.98 -1.40 -0.76
N ARG A 128 -12.99 -2.66 -1.22
CA ARG A 128 -14.12 -3.20 -1.99
C ARG A 128 -15.34 -3.31 -1.08
N ALA A 129 -16.50 -2.88 -1.56
CA ALA A 129 -17.74 -3.09 -0.83
C ALA A 129 -18.03 -4.59 -0.75
N ALA A 130 -18.37 -5.08 0.45
CA ALA A 130 -19.01 -6.39 0.55
C ALA A 130 -20.46 -6.21 0.10
N HIS A 131 -20.81 -6.81 -1.04
CA HIS A 131 -22.20 -6.91 -1.48
C HIS A 131 -23.00 -7.87 -0.62
#